data_AF-A0A8J3IHB0-F1
#
_entry.id   AF-A0A8J3IHB0-F1
#
_cell.length_a   1.000
_cell.length_b   1.000
_cell.length_c   1.000
_cell.angle_alpha   90.00
_cell.angle_beta   90.00
_cell.angle_gamma   90.00
#
_symmetry.space_group_name_H-M   'P 1'
#
loop_
_entity.id
_entity.type
_entity.pdbx_description
1 polymer ?
#
loop_
_entity_poly.entity_id
_entity_poly.type
_entity_poly.pdbx_seq_one_letter_code
_entity_poly.pdbx_strand_id
1 'polypeptide(L)'
;MYRCNKHISALDPHPKSEPHIVRVRTSIVDPIVWKDCCRVFERLEHIQDVIQASIEQSVQHLLEDTTGNDMITALQEELIYAIQEQNKHPKGSYYYHLIAQDIRKKEEELQRCEEEFSKSHDGAKLSESFQESVMHFLDFLNTMKGRYHEASFQEKRNALDVLGVRAYVSRDTTIRPQWPTIQTRKAWLSVSEAPTLTGIHPSSLRASMKAGKLKTGQKAIAHTVIHRDEIRRFIKTERQRSRLAKHDDEWFTVSKLTTTVGISNHHDIHEAIEQGRLKAETKEVTQASIHRDELNQFLQESPIRQREVMEHITPEIKIAYTPIFTGVQAPKDAQKIVNVVHNAGLAQLVVRLKPVIVVKG
;
A
#
# COMPACT_ATOMS: atom_id res chain seq x y z
N MET A 1 -9.23 -7.86 -4.66
CA MET A 1 -9.29 -6.40 -4.87
C MET A 1 -8.58 -5.71 -3.71
N TYR A 2 -7.53 -4.94 -3.99
CA TYR A 2 -6.83 -4.14 -2.99
C TYR A 2 -7.48 -2.77 -2.83
N ARG A 3 -7.58 -2.30 -1.58
CA ARG A 3 -8.15 -1.01 -1.20
C ARG A 3 -7.24 -0.32 -0.19
N CYS A 4 -7.15 1.00 -0.27
CA CYS A 4 -6.50 1.76 0.77
C CYS A 4 -7.36 1.74 2.05
N ASN A 5 -6.73 1.46 3.21
CA ASN A 5 -7.45 1.38 4.49
C ASN A 5 -8.17 2.70 4.87
N LYS A 6 -7.72 3.84 4.32
CA LYS A 6 -8.37 5.16 4.49
C LYS A 6 -9.72 5.30 3.76
N HIS A 7 -10.17 4.26 3.03
CA HIS A 7 -11.45 4.23 2.31
C HIS A 7 -12.33 3.03 2.70
N ILE A 8 -12.10 2.43 3.88
CA ILE A 8 -12.87 1.27 4.34
C ILE A 8 -14.31 1.67 4.70
N SER A 9 -14.54 2.88 5.19
CA SER A 9 -15.88 3.37 5.57
C SER A 9 -16.46 4.32 4.53
N ALA A 10 -17.72 4.10 4.14
CA ALA A 10 -18.49 5.04 3.31
C ALA A 10 -18.80 6.37 4.03
N LEU A 11 -18.47 6.46 5.32
CA LEU A 11 -18.72 7.61 6.19
C LEU A 11 -17.46 8.47 6.42
N ASP A 12 -16.28 8.04 5.97
CA ASP A 12 -15.07 8.83 6.19
C ASP A 12 -15.03 10.04 5.25
N PRO A 13 -14.82 11.27 5.79
CA PRO A 13 -14.73 12.46 4.97
C PRO A 13 -13.59 12.33 3.97
N HIS A 14 -13.88 12.60 2.69
CA HIS A 14 -12.88 12.57 1.62
C HIS A 14 -11.63 13.34 2.04
N PRO A 15 -10.44 12.69 2.14
CA PRO A 15 -9.22 13.39 2.48
C PRO A 15 -8.93 14.46 1.42
N LYS A 16 -8.64 15.68 1.89
CA LYS A 16 -8.44 16.88 1.07
C LYS A 16 -7.12 16.90 0.29
N SER A 17 -6.27 15.89 0.44
CA SER A 17 -4.94 15.83 -0.18
C SER A 17 -4.70 14.50 -0.89
N GLU A 18 -4.33 14.61 -2.18
CA GLU A 18 -3.59 13.62 -2.98
C GLU A 18 -4.34 12.42 -3.59
N PRO A 19 -3.86 11.89 -4.75
CA PRO A 19 -4.65 11.06 -5.63
C PRO A 19 -4.67 9.60 -5.15
N HIS A 20 -5.47 9.30 -4.14
CA HIS A 20 -5.60 7.94 -3.62
C HIS A 20 -6.21 6.99 -4.64
N ILE A 21 -5.54 5.85 -4.88
CA ILE A 21 -6.10 4.78 -5.71
C ILE A 21 -7.28 4.16 -4.98
N VAL A 22 -8.48 4.38 -5.54
CA VAL A 22 -9.74 3.98 -4.93
C VAL A 22 -9.84 2.46 -4.83
N ARG A 23 -9.47 1.72 -5.89
CA ARG A 23 -9.48 0.25 -5.94
C ARG A 23 -8.49 -0.24 -6.99
N VAL A 24 -7.72 -1.29 -6.68
CA VAL A 24 -6.88 -2.00 -7.67
C VAL A 24 -7.29 -3.46 -7.72
N ARG A 25 -7.40 -4.01 -8.93
CA ARG A 25 -7.69 -5.44 -9.10
C ARG A 25 -6.46 -6.27 -8.71
N THR A 26 -6.68 -7.28 -7.88
CA THR A 26 -5.66 -8.27 -7.48
C THR A 26 -5.12 -9.02 -8.71
N SER A 27 -5.98 -9.28 -9.70
CA SER A 27 -5.59 -9.90 -10.97
C SER A 27 -4.54 -9.12 -11.77
N ILE A 28 -4.29 -7.85 -11.45
CA ILE A 28 -3.27 -7.02 -12.10
C ILE A 28 -2.00 -6.99 -11.24
N VAL A 29 -2.15 -6.75 -9.92
CA VAL A 29 -1.01 -6.56 -9.02
C VAL A 29 -0.31 -7.88 -8.71
N ASP A 30 -1.05 -8.92 -8.36
CA ASP A 30 -0.49 -10.18 -7.87
C ASP A 30 0.45 -10.83 -8.90
N PRO A 31 0.11 -10.92 -10.21
CA PRO A 31 1.02 -11.50 -11.20
C PRO A 31 2.27 -10.65 -11.43
N ILE A 32 2.16 -9.32 -11.36
CA ILE A 32 3.30 -8.41 -11.55
C ILE A 32 4.28 -8.56 -10.40
N VAL A 33 3.78 -8.52 -9.16
CA VAL A 33 4.59 -8.68 -7.95
C VAL A 33 5.25 -10.06 -7.94
N TRP A 34 4.49 -11.13 -8.23
CA TRP A 34 5.04 -12.48 -8.24
C TRP A 34 6.10 -12.67 -9.32
N LYS A 35 5.86 -12.17 -10.55
CA LYS A 35 6.84 -12.24 -11.64
C LYS A 35 8.16 -11.56 -11.29
N ASP A 36 8.11 -10.41 -10.61
CA ASP A 36 9.32 -9.73 -10.16
C ASP A 36 10.03 -10.54 -9.07
N CYS A 37 9.28 -11.11 -8.12
CA CYS A 37 9.85 -12.00 -7.10
C CYS A 37 10.52 -13.24 -7.69
N CYS A 38 9.92 -13.89 -8.69
CA CYS A 38 10.55 -15.02 -9.39
C CYS A 38 11.92 -14.64 -9.96
N ARG A 39 12.04 -13.46 -10.58
CA ARG A 39 13.33 -12.97 -11.12
C ARG A 39 14.36 -12.73 -10.02
N VAL A 40 13.93 -12.25 -8.86
CA VAL A 40 14.81 -12.09 -7.69
C VAL A 40 15.30 -13.46 -7.22
N PHE A 41 14.41 -14.45 -7.11
CA PHE A 41 14.79 -15.81 -6.72
C PHE A 41 15.75 -16.47 -7.72
N GLU A 42 15.47 -16.38 -9.01
CA GLU A 42 16.36 -16.88 -10.07
C GLU A 42 17.76 -16.24 -9.95
N ARG A 43 17.85 -14.95 -9.64
CA ARG A 43 19.15 -14.29 -9.39
C ARG A 43 19.82 -14.77 -8.11
N LEU A 44 19.05 -15.00 -7.05
CA LEU A 44 19.55 -15.50 -5.77
C LEU A 44 20.15 -16.91 -5.92
N GLU A 45 19.55 -17.78 -6.73
CA GLU A 45 20.09 -19.12 -7.00
C GLU A 45 21.53 -19.06 -7.55
N HIS A 46 21.86 -18.07 -8.38
CA HIS A 46 23.19 -17.93 -8.99
C HIS A 46 24.26 -17.44 -8.01
N ILE A 47 23.86 -16.91 -6.86
CA ILE A 47 24.77 -16.36 -5.85
C ILE A 47 24.63 -17.08 -4.51
N GLN A 48 23.81 -18.13 -4.43
CA GLN A 48 23.51 -18.86 -3.21
C GLN A 48 24.79 -19.41 -2.55
N ASP A 49 25.65 -20.05 -3.34
CA ASP A 49 26.91 -20.63 -2.86
C ASP A 49 27.86 -19.56 -2.29
N VAL A 50 27.86 -18.37 -2.91
CA VAL A 50 28.67 -17.22 -2.44
C VAL A 50 28.12 -16.64 -1.15
N ILE A 51 26.79 -16.55 -1.03
CA ILE A 51 26.11 -16.09 0.18
C ILE A 51 26.39 -17.05 1.33
N GLN A 52 26.24 -18.36 1.10
CA GLN A 52 26.49 -19.39 2.10
C GLN A 52 27.94 -19.34 2.60
N ALA A 53 28.92 -19.33 1.69
CA ALA A 53 30.34 -19.22 2.06
C ALA A 53 30.65 -17.94 2.85
N SER A 54 30.04 -16.80 2.49
CA SER A 54 30.22 -15.54 3.20
C SER A 54 29.61 -15.57 4.60
N ILE A 55 28.47 -16.23 4.80
CA ILE A 55 27.82 -16.37 6.11
C ILE A 55 28.65 -17.29 6.99
N GLU A 56 29.06 -18.45 6.48
CA GLU A 56 29.92 -19.40 7.19
C GLU A 56 31.22 -18.73 7.65
N GLN A 57 31.87 -17.96 6.77
CA GLN A 57 33.09 -17.22 7.13
C GLN A 57 32.84 -16.13 8.19
N SER A 58 31.70 -15.44 8.12
CA SER A 58 31.36 -14.39 9.09
C SER A 58 31.02 -14.97 10.46
N VAL A 59 30.33 -16.12 10.48
CA VAL A 59 30.05 -16.89 11.70
C VAL A 59 31.34 -17.42 12.31
N GLN A 60 32.23 -17.97 11.48
CA GLN A 60 33.51 -18.48 11.93
C GLN A 60 34.33 -17.37 12.59
N HIS A 61 34.43 -16.20 11.96
CA HIS A 61 35.12 -15.04 12.53
C HIS A 61 34.49 -14.53 13.83
N LEU A 62 33.16 -14.63 13.98
CA LEU A 62 32.46 -14.25 15.21
C LEU A 62 32.73 -15.22 16.36
N LEU A 63 32.84 -16.52 16.06
CA LEU A 63 33.16 -17.56 17.04
C LEU A 63 34.65 -17.60 17.38
N GLU A 64 35.52 -17.19 16.45
CA GLU A 64 36.97 -17.09 16.62
C GLU A 64 37.43 -15.82 17.36
N ASP A 65 36.53 -14.89 17.69
CA ASP A 65 36.85 -13.75 18.57
C ASP A 65 36.90 -14.22 20.05
N THR A 66 37.76 -15.21 20.30
CA THR A 66 38.02 -15.84 21.62
C THR A 66 38.86 -14.97 22.54
N THR A 67 39.33 -13.81 22.04
CA THR A 67 40.26 -12.92 22.74
C THR A 67 39.80 -12.55 24.15
N GLY A 68 38.51 -12.31 24.35
CA GLY A 68 37.93 -12.04 25.68
C GLY A 68 37.97 -13.24 26.63
N ASN A 69 37.74 -14.45 26.12
CA ASN A 69 37.77 -15.68 26.92
C ASN A 69 39.21 -16.10 27.28
N ASP A 70 40.14 -15.87 26.36
CA ASP A 70 41.58 -16.13 26.57
C ASP A 70 42.14 -15.18 27.65
N MET A 71 41.72 -13.90 27.65
CA MET A 71 42.10 -12.95 28.70
C MET A 71 41.52 -13.29 30.07
N ILE A 72 40.26 -13.75 30.13
CA ILE A 72 39.63 -14.22 31.39
C ILE A 72 40.38 -15.45 31.93
N THR A 73 40.72 -16.41 31.06
CA THR A 73 41.44 -17.62 31.45
C THR A 73 42.84 -17.30 31.97
N ALA A 74 43.58 -16.40 31.29
CA ALA A 74 44.90 -15.96 31.74
C ALA A 74 44.85 -15.26 33.10
N LEU A 75 43.86 -14.38 33.34
CA LEU A 75 43.68 -13.70 34.64
C LEU A 75 43.33 -14.69 35.77
N GLN A 76 42.52 -15.72 35.48
CA GLN A 76 42.22 -16.78 36.44
C GLN A 76 43.45 -17.60 36.81
N GLU A 77 44.30 -17.95 35.84
CA GLU A 77 45.57 -18.64 36.09
C GLU A 77 46.53 -17.79 36.93
N GLU A 78 46.65 -16.49 36.63
CA GLU A 78 47.46 -15.56 37.43
C GLU A 78 46.94 -15.40 38.86
N LEU A 79 45.62 -15.40 39.07
CA LEU A 79 45.00 -15.36 40.39
C LEU A 79 45.31 -16.62 41.20
N ILE A 80 45.21 -17.80 40.59
CA ILE A 80 45.56 -19.07 41.24
C ILE A 80 47.02 -19.04 41.68
N TYR A 81 47.92 -18.57 40.82
CA TYR A 81 49.34 -18.43 41.16
C TYR A 81 49.55 -17.43 42.31
N ALA A 82 48.92 -16.26 42.27
CA ALA A 82 49.03 -15.25 43.31
C ALA A 82 48.52 -15.73 44.68
N ILE A 83 47.42 -16.49 44.70
CA ILE A 83 46.87 -17.10 45.94
C ILE A 83 47.82 -18.16 46.49
N GLN A 84 48.39 -19.01 45.62
CA GLN A 84 49.39 -20.00 46.03
C GLN A 84 50.64 -19.33 46.62
N GLU A 85 51.10 -18.23 46.02
CA GLU A 85 52.25 -17.48 46.51
C GLU A 85 51.95 -16.79 47.85
N GLN A 86 50.76 -16.20 48.02
CA GLN A 86 50.33 -15.60 49.28
C GLN A 86 50.36 -16.61 50.44
N ASN A 87 49.93 -17.85 50.18
CA ASN A 87 49.89 -18.92 51.19
C ASN A 87 51.28 -19.37 51.68
N LYS A 88 52.35 -19.04 50.94
CA LYS A 88 53.74 -19.30 51.37
C LYS A 88 54.24 -18.28 52.40
N HIS A 89 53.53 -17.15 52.57
CA HIS A 89 53.93 -16.08 53.47
C HIS A 89 53.03 -16.02 54.71
N PRO A 90 53.59 -15.77 55.91
CA PRO A 90 52.80 -15.66 57.13
C PRO A 90 51.88 -14.44 57.10
N LYS A 91 50.65 -14.63 57.60
CA LYS A 91 49.64 -13.57 57.76
C LYS A 91 50.22 -12.44 58.62
N GLY A 92 50.13 -11.20 58.13
CA GLY A 92 50.75 -10.05 58.80
C GLY A 92 52.04 -9.56 58.16
N SER A 93 52.72 -10.39 57.35
CA SER A 93 53.97 -9.98 56.70
C SER A 93 53.76 -8.95 55.59
N TYR A 94 54.79 -8.15 55.31
CA TYR A 94 54.80 -7.17 54.23
C TYR A 94 54.47 -7.82 52.87
N TYR A 95 55.12 -8.94 52.54
CA TYR A 95 54.87 -9.68 51.30
C TYR A 95 53.45 -10.25 51.22
N TYR A 96 52.89 -10.72 52.34
CA TYR A 96 51.49 -11.16 52.38
C TYR A 96 50.52 -10.03 52.02
N HIS A 97 50.77 -8.80 52.51
CA HIS A 97 49.94 -7.63 52.21
C HIS A 97 50.10 -7.15 50.77
N LEU A 98 51.33 -7.18 50.24
CA LEU A 98 51.61 -6.81 48.85
C LEU A 98 50.89 -7.74 47.88
N ILE A 99 50.96 -9.05 48.10
CA ILE A 99 50.27 -10.06 47.28
C ILE A 99 48.75 -9.95 47.48
N ALA A 100 48.27 -9.68 48.70
CA ALA A 100 46.84 -9.44 48.94
C ALA A 100 46.29 -8.25 48.14
N GLN A 101 47.08 -7.20 47.96
CA GLN A 101 46.71 -6.04 47.17
C GLN A 101 46.69 -6.37 45.66
N ASP A 102 47.67 -7.14 45.18
CA ASP A 102 47.71 -7.61 43.79
C ASP A 102 46.53 -8.54 43.45
N ILE A 103 46.20 -9.47 44.35
CA ILE A 103 45.01 -10.33 44.24
C ILE A 103 43.74 -9.50 44.10
N ARG A 104 43.51 -8.51 44.98
CA ARG A 104 42.33 -7.64 44.88
C ARG A 104 42.25 -6.88 43.56
N LYS A 105 43.39 -6.37 43.09
CA LYS A 105 43.43 -5.66 41.81
C LYS A 105 43.09 -6.58 40.64
N LYS A 106 43.59 -7.81 40.64
CA LYS A 106 43.28 -8.84 39.63
C LYS A 106 41.84 -9.33 39.71
N GLU A 107 41.28 -9.46 40.91
CA GLU A 107 39.85 -9.75 41.11
C GLU A 107 38.95 -8.64 40.53
N GLU A 108 39.31 -7.37 40.76
CA GLU A 108 38.59 -6.22 40.19
C GLU A 108 38.73 -6.11 38.65
N GLU A 109 39.86 -6.54 38.09
CA GLU A 109 40.09 -6.61 36.64
C GLU A 109 39.34 -7.78 36.01
N LEU A 110 39.33 -8.95 36.67
CA LEU A 110 38.56 -10.12 36.26
C LEU A 110 37.06 -9.81 36.25
N GLN A 111 36.54 -9.21 37.33
CA GLN A 111 35.13 -8.86 37.43
C GLN A 111 34.70 -7.87 36.35
N ARG A 112 35.55 -6.88 36.01
CA ARG A 112 35.29 -5.96 34.89
C ARG A 112 35.27 -6.68 33.55
N CYS A 113 36.24 -7.56 33.29
CA CYS A 113 36.29 -8.34 32.05
C CYS A 113 35.08 -9.28 31.94
N GLU A 114 34.67 -9.95 33.01
CA GLU A 114 33.50 -10.83 33.05
C GLU A 114 32.19 -10.06 32.82
N GLU A 115 32.07 -8.85 33.37
CA GLU A 115 30.90 -7.98 33.13
C GLU A 115 30.85 -7.46 31.69
N GLU A 116 31.99 -7.07 31.11
CA GLU A 116 32.09 -6.66 29.70
C GLU A 116 31.80 -7.84 28.76
N PHE A 117 32.35 -9.02 29.07
CA PHE A 117 32.10 -10.25 28.34
C PHE A 117 30.63 -10.69 28.43
N SER A 118 30.02 -10.62 29.62
CA SER A 118 28.59 -10.94 29.81
C SER A 118 27.66 -9.99 29.06
N LYS A 119 28.00 -8.69 29.00
CA LYS A 119 27.28 -7.71 28.17
C LYS A 119 27.46 -7.97 26.68
N SER A 120 28.60 -8.51 26.26
CA SER A 120 28.86 -8.95 24.88
C SER A 120 28.18 -10.28 24.53
N HIS A 121 27.90 -11.14 25.53
CA HIS A 121 27.30 -12.46 25.37
C HIS A 121 25.82 -12.41 24.91
N ASP A 122 25.13 -11.28 25.11
CA ASP A 122 23.85 -11.00 24.43
C ASP A 122 24.01 -10.93 22.90
N GLY A 123 25.22 -10.62 22.41
CA GLY A 123 25.61 -10.73 21.00
C GLY A 123 25.66 -12.17 20.48
N ALA A 124 25.98 -13.17 21.32
CA ALA A 124 25.98 -14.58 20.94
C ALA A 124 24.54 -15.11 20.72
N LYS A 125 23.58 -14.71 21.57
CA LYS A 125 22.14 -15.00 21.36
C LYS A 125 21.58 -14.31 20.11
N LEU A 126 22.04 -13.09 19.83
CA LEU A 126 21.71 -12.39 18.58
C LEU A 126 22.34 -13.09 17.36
N SER A 127 23.55 -13.64 17.50
CA SER A 127 24.18 -14.46 16.46
C SER A 127 23.43 -15.76 16.22
N GLU A 128 22.95 -16.43 17.27
CA GLU A 128 22.17 -17.68 17.16
C GLU A 128 20.82 -17.44 16.49
N SER A 129 20.07 -16.41 16.91
CA SER A 129 18.81 -16.04 16.25
C SER A 129 19.01 -15.55 14.81
N PHE A 130 20.11 -14.87 14.51
CA PHE A 130 20.48 -14.50 13.15
C PHE A 130 20.81 -15.73 12.30
N GLN A 131 21.59 -16.67 12.83
CA GLN A 131 21.90 -17.95 12.16
C GLN A 131 20.64 -18.75 11.87
N GLU A 132 19.75 -18.89 12.85
CA GLU A 132 18.49 -19.62 12.68
C GLU A 132 17.64 -18.99 11.56
N SER A 133 17.53 -17.67 11.55
CA SER A 133 16.79 -16.92 10.54
C SER A 133 17.40 -17.10 9.13
N VAL A 134 18.73 -17.02 9.02
CA VAL A 134 19.45 -17.20 7.76
C VAL A 134 19.38 -18.64 7.26
N MET A 135 19.47 -19.63 8.15
CA MET A 135 19.30 -21.05 7.79
C MET A 135 17.89 -21.33 7.28
N HIS A 136 16.86 -20.80 7.96
CA HIS A 136 15.48 -20.88 7.46
C HIS A 136 15.31 -20.26 6.07
N PHE A 137 16.03 -19.18 5.77
CA PHE A 137 16.03 -18.58 4.44
C PHE A 137 16.65 -19.49 3.39
N LEU A 138 17.82 -20.06 3.69
CA LEU A 138 18.52 -20.96 2.78
C LEU A 138 17.73 -22.25 2.54
N ASP A 139 17.11 -22.81 3.57
CA ASP A 139 16.22 -23.97 3.47
C ASP A 139 15.00 -23.66 2.59
N PHE A 140 14.43 -22.46 2.74
CA PHE A 140 13.36 -22.00 1.87
C PHE A 140 13.83 -21.89 0.42
N LEU A 141 14.99 -21.28 0.15
CA LEU A 141 15.54 -21.18 -1.21
C LEU A 141 15.78 -22.55 -1.83
N ASN A 142 16.32 -23.49 -1.06
CA ASN A 142 16.56 -24.87 -1.49
C ASN A 142 15.25 -25.60 -1.81
N THR A 143 14.23 -25.45 -0.97
CA THR A 143 12.91 -26.08 -1.17
C THR A 143 12.21 -25.56 -2.43
N MET A 144 12.37 -24.27 -2.72
CA MET A 144 11.69 -23.61 -3.84
C MET A 144 12.51 -23.60 -5.15
N LYS A 145 13.75 -24.09 -5.11
CA LYS A 145 14.69 -24.08 -6.23
C LYS A 145 14.07 -24.68 -7.50
N GLY A 146 14.10 -23.92 -8.59
CA GLY A 146 13.52 -24.32 -9.88
C GLY A 146 11.99 -24.45 -9.94
N ARG A 147 11.26 -24.18 -8.84
CA ARG A 147 9.80 -24.35 -8.75
C ARG A 147 9.03 -23.06 -8.45
N TYR A 148 9.67 -21.90 -8.55
CA TYR A 148 9.05 -20.61 -8.22
C TYR A 148 7.79 -20.30 -9.06
N HIS A 149 7.73 -20.74 -10.31
CA HIS A 149 6.58 -20.51 -11.18
C HIS A 149 5.38 -21.42 -10.83
N GLU A 150 5.63 -22.56 -10.18
CA GLU A 150 4.64 -23.57 -9.79
C GLU A 150 4.21 -23.47 -8.32
N ALA A 151 4.71 -22.45 -7.61
CA ALA A 151 4.44 -22.25 -6.20
C ALA A 151 2.93 -22.17 -5.90
N SER A 152 2.50 -22.91 -4.88
CA SER A 152 1.19 -22.80 -4.26
C SER A 152 0.95 -21.41 -3.67
N PHE A 153 -0.30 -21.07 -3.37
CA PHE A 153 -0.64 -19.78 -2.77
C PHE A 153 0.08 -19.55 -1.42
N GLN A 154 0.21 -20.59 -0.61
CA GLN A 154 0.88 -20.49 0.70
C GLN A 154 2.38 -20.28 0.54
N GLU A 155 3.03 -21.01 -0.38
CA GLU A 155 4.45 -20.83 -0.69
C GLU A 155 4.71 -19.41 -1.20
N LYS A 156 3.86 -18.88 -2.08
CA LYS A 156 3.94 -17.48 -2.55
C LYS A 156 3.86 -16.49 -1.38
N ARG A 157 2.94 -16.71 -0.44
CA ARG A 157 2.79 -15.83 0.71
C ARG A 157 4.01 -15.86 1.62
N ASN A 158 4.51 -17.05 1.93
CA ASN A 158 5.70 -17.22 2.76
C ASN A 158 6.92 -16.57 2.07
N ALA A 159 7.08 -16.77 0.76
CA ALA A 159 8.14 -16.17 -0.05
C ALA A 159 8.13 -14.64 0.02
N LEU A 160 6.96 -14.03 -0.14
CA LEU A 160 6.78 -12.58 -0.08
C LEU A 160 7.06 -12.03 1.32
N ASP A 161 6.70 -12.78 2.37
CA ASP A 161 6.93 -12.41 3.75
C ASP A 161 8.42 -12.43 4.10
N VAL A 162 9.10 -13.52 3.75
CA VAL A 162 10.54 -13.72 3.92
C VAL A 162 11.36 -12.63 3.21
N LEU A 163 10.97 -12.29 1.97
CA LEU A 163 11.58 -11.19 1.21
C LEU A 163 11.15 -9.79 1.68
N GLY A 164 10.17 -9.70 2.58
CA GLY A 164 9.56 -8.46 3.07
C GLY A 164 9.10 -7.54 1.95
N VAL A 165 8.39 -8.10 0.98
CA VAL A 165 8.00 -7.39 -0.24
C VAL A 165 6.95 -6.32 0.07
N ARG A 166 7.23 -5.08 -0.35
CA ARG A 166 6.31 -3.95 -0.28
C ARG A 166 6.02 -3.43 -1.68
N ALA A 167 4.77 -3.52 -2.11
CA ALA A 167 4.31 -2.97 -3.39
C ALA A 167 3.67 -1.59 -3.16
N TYR A 168 4.28 -0.55 -3.72
CA TYR A 168 3.75 0.81 -3.76
C TYR A 168 3.00 1.00 -5.06
N VAL A 169 1.73 1.37 -4.96
CA VAL A 169 0.88 1.60 -6.13
C VAL A 169 0.62 3.09 -6.25
N SER A 170 1.13 3.70 -7.31
CA SER A 170 0.96 5.13 -7.60
C SER A 170 0.04 5.34 -8.79
N ARG A 171 -0.80 6.37 -8.72
CA ARG A 171 -1.51 6.84 -9.92
C ARG A 171 -0.52 7.60 -10.77
N ASP A 172 -0.46 7.27 -12.05
CA ASP A 172 0.25 8.11 -13.00
C ASP A 172 -0.48 9.46 -13.12
N THR A 173 0.05 10.45 -12.41
CA THR A 173 -0.40 11.84 -12.43
C THR A 173 0.17 12.62 -13.60
N THR A 174 1.16 12.06 -14.31
CA THR A 174 1.94 12.81 -15.31
C THR A 174 1.21 12.91 -16.66
N ILE A 175 0.30 11.98 -16.95
CA ILE A 175 -0.50 12.01 -18.18
C ILE A 175 -1.80 12.78 -17.89
N ARG A 176 -1.84 14.07 -18.26
CA ARG A 176 -3.11 14.77 -18.43
C ARG A 176 -3.90 14.05 -19.53
N PRO A 177 -5.14 13.58 -19.27
CA PRO A 177 -5.94 13.02 -20.34
C PRO A 177 -6.15 14.10 -21.39
N GLN A 178 -5.72 13.86 -22.63
CA GLN A 178 -6.12 14.70 -23.74
C GLN A 178 -7.58 14.39 -24.04
N TRP A 179 -8.46 15.31 -23.65
CA TRP A 179 -9.88 15.20 -23.93
C TRP A 179 -10.15 15.58 -25.39
N PRO A 180 -10.79 14.71 -26.19
CA PRO A 180 -11.25 15.12 -27.49
C PRO A 180 -12.29 16.24 -27.31
N THR A 181 -12.18 17.29 -28.11
CA THR A 181 -13.15 18.39 -28.09
C THR A 181 -14.52 17.86 -28.49
N ILE A 182 -15.55 18.12 -27.68
CA ILE A 182 -16.92 17.74 -27.99
C ILE A 182 -17.41 18.65 -29.12
N GLN A 183 -17.53 18.09 -30.32
CA GLN A 183 -18.05 18.77 -31.50
C GLN A 183 -19.53 18.42 -31.71
N THR A 184 -20.41 18.98 -30.87
CA THR A 184 -21.85 18.91 -31.09
C THR A 184 -22.35 20.14 -31.84
N ARG A 185 -23.34 19.96 -32.73
CA ARG A 185 -24.07 21.07 -33.38
C ARG A 185 -24.91 21.88 -32.39
N LYS A 186 -25.36 21.25 -31.29
CA LYS A 186 -26.07 21.93 -30.20
C LYS A 186 -25.07 22.70 -29.34
N ALA A 187 -25.32 24.00 -29.13
CA ALA A 187 -24.53 24.86 -28.24
C ALA A 187 -24.86 24.64 -26.76
N TRP A 188 -26.10 24.26 -26.45
CA TRP A 188 -26.55 23.95 -25.09
C TRP A 188 -26.89 22.48 -24.99
N LEU A 189 -26.32 21.83 -23.99
CA LEU A 189 -26.48 20.41 -23.70
C LEU A 189 -27.26 20.26 -22.40
N SER A 190 -28.19 19.32 -22.36
CA SER A 190 -28.85 18.99 -21.09
C SER A 190 -27.87 18.28 -20.14
N VAL A 191 -28.11 18.41 -18.84
CA VAL A 191 -27.28 17.76 -17.80
C VAL A 191 -27.32 16.23 -17.89
N SER A 192 -28.34 15.65 -18.54
CA SER A 192 -28.43 14.21 -18.84
C SER A 192 -27.69 13.79 -20.10
N GLU A 193 -27.52 14.68 -21.09
CA GLU A 193 -26.75 14.40 -22.32
C GLU A 193 -25.23 14.49 -22.08
N ALA A 194 -24.77 15.42 -21.24
CA ALA A 194 -23.34 15.64 -20.99
C ALA A 194 -22.56 14.39 -20.49
N PRO A 195 -23.09 13.55 -19.57
CA PRO A 195 -22.45 12.29 -19.19
C PRO A 195 -22.22 11.33 -20.36
N THR A 196 -23.19 11.23 -21.27
CA THR A 196 -23.11 10.35 -22.44
C THR A 196 -22.06 10.83 -23.44
N LEU A 197 -21.95 12.14 -23.63
CA LEU A 197 -20.96 12.74 -24.54
C LEU A 197 -19.53 12.71 -23.99
N THR A 198 -19.40 12.83 -22.67
CA THR A 198 -18.09 12.91 -22.00
C THR A 198 -17.59 11.55 -21.51
N GLY A 199 -18.47 10.57 -21.32
CA GLY A 199 -18.12 9.33 -20.61
C GLY A 199 -17.81 9.56 -19.11
N ILE A 200 -18.12 10.74 -18.56
CA ILE A 200 -17.98 11.06 -17.14
C ILE A 200 -19.24 10.64 -16.40
N HIS A 201 -19.07 10.10 -15.19
CA HIS A 201 -20.20 9.68 -14.37
C HIS A 201 -21.14 10.88 -14.04
N PRO A 202 -22.48 10.72 -14.14
CA PRO A 202 -23.43 11.81 -13.90
C PRO A 202 -23.29 12.47 -12.52
N SER A 203 -22.94 11.71 -11.48
CA SER A 203 -22.75 12.28 -10.13
C SER A 203 -21.55 13.21 -10.05
N SER A 204 -20.47 12.93 -10.76
CA SER A 204 -19.24 13.74 -10.76
C SER A 204 -19.47 15.08 -11.46
N LEU A 205 -20.22 15.08 -12.57
CA LEU A 205 -20.65 16.31 -13.24
C LEU A 205 -21.58 17.13 -12.33
N ARG A 206 -22.59 16.50 -11.72
CA ARG A 206 -23.48 17.19 -10.76
C ARG A 206 -22.73 17.78 -9.56
N ALA A 207 -21.75 17.06 -9.02
CA ALA A 207 -20.91 17.56 -7.92
C ALA A 207 -20.10 18.79 -8.37
N SER A 208 -19.56 18.77 -9.59
CA SER A 208 -18.78 19.88 -10.15
C SER A 208 -19.64 21.11 -10.42
N MET A 209 -20.89 20.92 -10.86
CA MET A 209 -21.88 22.00 -11.00
C MET A 209 -22.21 22.62 -9.64
N LYS A 210 -22.49 21.80 -8.62
CA LYS A 210 -22.78 22.28 -7.26
C LYS A 210 -21.61 23.02 -6.62
N ALA A 211 -20.38 22.59 -6.93
CA ALA A 211 -19.15 23.24 -6.48
C ALA A 211 -18.82 24.53 -7.26
N GLY A 212 -19.63 24.91 -8.25
CA GLY A 212 -19.40 26.09 -9.09
C GLY A 212 -18.25 25.96 -10.09
N LYS A 213 -17.67 24.77 -10.24
CA LYS A 213 -16.56 24.49 -11.16
C LYS A 213 -17.01 24.32 -12.61
N LEU A 214 -18.28 24.01 -12.83
CA LEU A 214 -18.90 23.90 -14.14
C LEU A 214 -20.10 24.85 -14.18
N LYS A 215 -20.06 25.88 -15.02
CA LYS A 215 -21.18 26.83 -15.11
C LYS A 215 -22.38 26.20 -15.81
N THR A 216 -23.57 26.57 -15.33
CA THR A 216 -24.85 26.07 -15.85
C THR A 216 -25.77 27.26 -16.11
N GLY A 217 -26.49 27.23 -17.23
CA GLY A 217 -27.56 28.19 -17.54
C GLY A 217 -28.93 27.53 -17.42
N GLN A 218 -29.97 28.33 -17.16
CA GLN A 218 -31.35 27.87 -17.30
C GLN A 218 -31.81 28.10 -18.75
N LYS A 219 -32.27 27.06 -19.43
CA LYS A 219 -32.82 27.15 -20.78
C LYS A 219 -34.14 26.41 -20.87
N ALA A 220 -35.07 26.99 -21.62
CA ALA A 220 -36.32 26.37 -21.98
C ALA A 220 -36.03 25.28 -23.03
N ILE A 221 -36.27 24.02 -22.67
CA ILE A 221 -36.08 22.87 -23.57
C ILE A 221 -37.43 22.17 -23.69
N ALA A 222 -37.82 21.85 -24.92
CA ALA A 222 -39.00 21.04 -25.19
C ALA A 222 -38.86 19.66 -24.56
N HIS A 223 -39.75 19.34 -23.62
CA HIS A 223 -39.81 18.05 -22.96
C HIS A 223 -41.23 17.50 -22.97
N THR A 224 -41.31 16.17 -23.03
CA THR A 224 -42.54 15.44 -22.75
C THR A 224 -42.91 15.62 -21.28
N VAL A 225 -44.01 16.33 -21.04
CA VAL A 225 -44.59 16.57 -19.73
C VAL A 225 -45.94 15.91 -19.61
N ILE A 226 -46.30 15.58 -18.37
CA ILE A 226 -47.56 14.94 -18.04
C ILE A 226 -48.29 15.86 -17.08
N HIS A 227 -49.58 16.09 -17.35
CA HIS A 227 -50.42 16.88 -16.47
C HIS A 227 -50.65 16.17 -15.14
N ARG A 228 -50.73 16.93 -14.05
CA ARG A 228 -50.97 16.44 -12.69
C ARG A 228 -52.17 15.49 -12.59
N ASP A 229 -53.26 15.80 -13.28
CA ASP A 229 -54.48 14.99 -13.23
C ASP A 229 -54.32 13.64 -13.93
N GLU A 230 -53.58 13.59 -15.02
CA GLU A 230 -53.26 12.35 -15.74
C GLU A 230 -52.39 11.44 -14.86
N ILE A 231 -51.41 12.03 -14.14
CA ILE A 231 -50.60 11.32 -13.16
C ILE A 231 -51.47 10.79 -12.01
N ARG A 232 -52.41 11.60 -11.50
CA ARG A 232 -53.31 11.20 -10.41
C ARG A 232 -54.20 10.02 -10.79
N ARG A 233 -54.66 9.97 -12.05
CA ARG A 233 -55.43 8.84 -12.61
C ARG A 233 -54.57 7.59 -12.76
N PHE A 234 -53.32 7.75 -13.18
CA PHE A 234 -52.38 6.65 -13.39
C PHE A 234 -51.89 6.02 -12.08
N ILE A 235 -51.67 6.83 -11.04
CA ILE A 235 -51.17 6.36 -9.75
C ILE A 235 -52.27 5.64 -8.96
N LYS A 236 -51.96 4.41 -8.54
CA LYS A 236 -52.86 3.56 -7.74
C LYS A 236 -52.69 3.72 -6.23
N THR A 237 -51.51 4.13 -5.76
CA THR A 237 -51.19 4.16 -4.32
C THR A 237 -51.48 5.52 -3.68
N GLU A 238 -52.20 5.52 -2.56
CA GLU A 238 -52.57 6.75 -1.84
C GLU A 238 -51.35 7.55 -1.37
N ARG A 239 -50.29 6.86 -0.92
CA ARG A 239 -49.00 7.49 -0.54
C ARG A 239 -48.38 8.34 -1.66
N GLN A 240 -48.49 7.90 -2.91
CA GLN A 240 -47.96 8.63 -4.07
C GLN A 240 -48.87 9.80 -4.44
N ARG A 241 -50.20 9.64 -4.31
CA ARG A 241 -51.16 10.75 -4.49
C ARG A 241 -50.95 11.86 -3.49
N SER A 242 -50.74 11.53 -2.20
CA SER A 242 -50.44 12.53 -1.17
C SER A 242 -49.12 13.25 -1.41
N ARG A 243 -48.12 12.58 -2.00
CA ARG A 243 -46.85 13.23 -2.40
C ARG A 243 -47.03 14.18 -3.57
N LEU A 244 -47.75 13.76 -4.61
CA LEU A 244 -48.09 14.61 -5.75
C LEU A 244 -48.88 15.84 -5.31
N ALA A 245 -49.77 15.70 -4.31
CA ALA A 245 -50.59 16.79 -3.81
C ALA A 245 -49.80 17.91 -3.10
N LYS A 246 -48.56 17.62 -2.64
CA LYS A 246 -47.67 18.59 -1.99
C LYS A 246 -46.93 19.50 -2.97
N HIS A 247 -47.06 19.27 -4.27
CA HIS A 247 -46.41 20.06 -5.30
C HIS A 247 -47.45 20.90 -6.05
N ASP A 248 -47.17 22.19 -6.17
CA ASP A 248 -48.03 23.16 -6.86
C ASP A 248 -47.87 23.11 -8.39
N ASP A 249 -46.89 22.36 -8.89
CA ASP A 249 -46.66 22.21 -10.33
C ASP A 249 -47.84 21.50 -11.01
N GLU A 250 -48.32 22.06 -12.12
CA GLU A 250 -49.33 21.42 -12.97
C GLU A 250 -48.74 20.39 -13.93
N TRP A 251 -47.47 20.57 -14.32
CA TRP A 251 -46.79 19.79 -15.34
C TRP A 251 -45.52 19.15 -14.79
N PHE A 252 -45.37 17.86 -15.03
CA PHE A 252 -44.20 17.11 -14.55
C PHE A 252 -43.51 16.40 -15.70
N THR A 253 -42.18 16.50 -15.73
CA THR A 253 -41.35 15.61 -16.54
C THR A 253 -41.23 14.26 -15.86
N VAL A 254 -40.97 13.20 -16.64
CA VAL A 254 -40.85 11.83 -16.08
C VAL A 254 -39.73 11.75 -15.03
N SER A 255 -38.61 12.45 -15.23
CA SER A 255 -37.52 12.53 -14.25
C SER A 255 -37.93 13.23 -12.95
N LYS A 256 -38.77 14.26 -13.03
CA LYS A 256 -39.31 14.97 -11.86
C LYS A 256 -40.25 14.03 -11.08
N LEU A 257 -41.10 13.26 -11.77
CA LEU A 257 -42.00 12.28 -11.14
C LEU A 257 -41.27 11.19 -10.35
N THR A 258 -40.18 10.65 -10.89
CA THR A 258 -39.35 9.69 -10.14
C THR A 258 -38.81 10.30 -8.86
N THR A 259 -38.42 11.58 -8.89
CA THR A 259 -37.79 12.26 -7.75
C THR A 259 -38.81 12.75 -6.72
N THR A 260 -39.94 13.33 -7.15
CA THR A 260 -40.93 13.97 -6.27
C THR A 260 -41.98 12.99 -5.76
N VAL A 261 -42.50 12.14 -6.65
CA VAL A 261 -43.58 11.20 -6.32
C VAL A 261 -43.01 9.85 -5.85
N GLY A 262 -41.80 9.50 -6.29
CA GLY A 262 -41.15 8.24 -5.97
C GLY A 262 -41.70 7.08 -6.81
N ILE A 263 -41.96 7.34 -8.10
CA ILE A 263 -42.30 6.29 -9.05
C ILE A 263 -40.99 5.65 -9.53
N SER A 264 -40.71 4.45 -9.03
CA SER A 264 -39.43 3.76 -9.26
C SER A 264 -39.24 3.27 -10.70
N ASN A 265 -40.34 2.96 -11.40
CA ASN A 265 -40.30 2.40 -12.74
C ASN A 265 -40.57 3.49 -13.79
N HIS A 266 -39.49 4.04 -14.35
CA HIS A 266 -39.55 4.96 -15.49
C HIS A 266 -40.08 4.26 -16.76
N HIS A 267 -39.89 2.94 -16.87
CA HIS A 267 -40.33 2.14 -18.00
C HIS A 267 -41.86 2.10 -18.11
N ASP A 268 -42.55 1.82 -16.99
CA ASP A 268 -44.01 1.74 -16.93
C ASP A 268 -44.70 3.05 -17.36
N ILE A 269 -44.08 4.20 -17.08
CA ILE A 269 -44.59 5.51 -17.52
C ILE A 269 -44.43 5.68 -19.02
N HIS A 270 -43.26 5.36 -19.58
CA HIS A 270 -43.02 5.46 -21.02
C HIS A 270 -43.91 4.50 -21.80
N GLU A 271 -44.03 3.25 -21.35
CA GLU A 271 -44.92 2.26 -21.96
C GLU A 271 -46.39 2.71 -21.92
N ALA A 272 -46.83 3.33 -20.81
CA ALA A 272 -48.17 3.87 -20.70
C ALA A 272 -48.42 5.06 -21.64
N ILE A 273 -47.41 5.89 -21.91
CA ILE A 273 -47.49 6.97 -22.90
C ILE A 273 -47.59 6.39 -24.30
N GLU A 274 -46.72 5.44 -24.65
CA GLU A 274 -46.70 4.80 -25.98
C GLU A 274 -48.01 4.08 -26.31
N GLN A 275 -48.62 3.44 -25.30
CA GLN A 275 -49.90 2.76 -25.44
C GLN A 275 -51.10 3.70 -25.31
N GLY A 276 -50.89 5.02 -25.18
CA GLY A 276 -51.95 6.03 -25.06
C GLY A 276 -52.75 5.96 -23.75
N ARG A 277 -52.30 5.14 -22.78
CA ARG A 277 -52.91 5.03 -21.44
C ARG A 277 -52.65 6.27 -20.58
N LEU A 278 -51.66 7.08 -20.95
CA LEU A 278 -51.28 8.30 -20.25
C LEU A 278 -51.03 9.41 -21.27
N LYS A 279 -51.77 10.52 -21.16
CA LYS A 279 -51.62 11.66 -22.07
C LYS A 279 -50.40 12.48 -21.68
N ALA A 280 -49.50 12.68 -22.65
CA ALA A 280 -48.34 13.53 -22.50
C ALA A 280 -48.34 14.62 -23.58
N GLU A 281 -47.86 15.81 -23.21
CA GLU A 281 -47.72 16.96 -24.09
C GLU A 281 -46.25 17.36 -24.18
N THR A 282 -45.86 17.98 -25.28
CA THR A 282 -44.53 18.60 -25.39
C THR A 282 -44.62 20.05 -24.94
N LYS A 283 -43.99 20.39 -23.83
CA LYS A 283 -43.89 21.79 -23.34
C LYS A 283 -42.45 22.19 -23.14
N GLU A 284 -42.20 23.48 -23.28
CA GLU A 284 -40.92 24.06 -22.91
C GLU A 284 -40.79 24.12 -21.40
N VAL A 285 -39.84 23.35 -20.87
CA VAL A 285 -39.52 23.31 -19.43
C VAL A 285 -38.16 23.94 -19.23
N THR A 286 -38.06 24.87 -18.28
CA THR A 286 -36.79 25.44 -17.87
C THR A 286 -35.96 24.39 -17.13
N GLN A 287 -34.81 24.04 -17.70
CA GLN A 287 -33.86 23.11 -17.10
C GLN A 287 -32.44 23.66 -17.11
N ALA A 288 -31.66 23.20 -16.12
CA ALA A 288 -30.22 23.43 -16.10
C ALA A 288 -29.59 22.78 -17.33
N SER A 289 -28.88 23.60 -18.10
CA SER A 289 -28.18 23.24 -19.32
C SER A 289 -26.73 23.72 -19.23
N ILE A 290 -25.83 22.98 -19.86
CA ILE A 290 -24.40 23.25 -19.88
C ILE A 290 -24.06 23.75 -21.29
N HIS A 291 -23.36 24.87 -21.39
CA HIS A 291 -22.86 25.32 -22.69
C HIS A 291 -21.74 24.39 -23.15
N ARG A 292 -21.72 24.03 -24.44
CA ARG A 292 -20.72 23.13 -25.01
C ARG A 292 -19.29 23.62 -24.76
N ASP A 293 -19.05 24.91 -24.92
CA ASP A 293 -17.70 25.47 -24.76
C ASP A 293 -17.27 25.50 -23.29
N GLU A 294 -18.21 25.72 -22.36
CA GLU A 294 -17.96 25.59 -20.92
C GLU A 294 -17.67 24.14 -20.54
N LEU A 295 -18.37 23.18 -21.15
CA LEU A 295 -18.09 21.76 -20.96
C LEU A 295 -16.70 21.40 -21.48
N ASN A 296 -16.31 21.86 -22.68
CA ASN A 296 -14.98 21.65 -23.24
C ASN A 296 -13.88 22.30 -22.39
N GLN A 297 -14.10 23.53 -21.91
CA GLN A 297 -13.17 24.20 -20.99
C GLN A 297 -13.02 23.40 -19.69
N PHE A 298 -14.14 22.97 -19.10
CA PHE A 298 -14.12 22.13 -17.90
C PHE A 298 -13.35 20.83 -18.13
N LEU A 299 -13.52 20.16 -19.28
CA LEU A 299 -12.76 18.95 -19.58
C LEU A 299 -11.25 19.19 -19.66
N GLN A 300 -10.82 20.34 -20.20
CA GLN A 300 -9.40 20.69 -20.29
C GLN A 300 -8.78 21.04 -18.93
N GLU A 301 -9.55 21.69 -18.06
CA GLU A 301 -9.08 22.17 -16.75
C GLU A 301 -9.25 21.12 -15.63
N SER A 302 -10.19 20.19 -15.80
CA SER A 302 -10.59 19.26 -14.74
C SER A 302 -9.68 18.02 -14.65
N PRO A 303 -9.32 17.58 -13.43
CA PRO A 303 -8.59 16.33 -13.22
C PRO A 303 -9.48 15.08 -13.33
N ILE A 304 -10.79 15.25 -13.59
CA ILE A 304 -11.71 14.13 -13.76
C ILE A 304 -11.32 13.36 -15.02
N ARG A 305 -11.44 12.03 -15.01
CA ARG A 305 -11.12 11.13 -16.14
C ARG A 305 -12.37 10.42 -16.65
N GLN A 306 -12.35 9.99 -17.92
CA GLN A 306 -13.39 9.13 -18.49
C GLN A 306 -13.48 7.80 -17.73
N ARG A 307 -14.70 7.26 -17.63
CA ARG A 307 -14.95 5.98 -16.96
C ARG A 307 -14.18 4.83 -17.63
N GLU A 308 -14.06 4.83 -18.96
CA GLU A 308 -13.34 3.80 -19.72
C GLU A 308 -11.82 3.88 -19.51
N VAL A 309 -11.26 5.10 -19.45
CA VAL A 309 -9.83 5.30 -19.17
C VAL A 309 -9.49 4.88 -17.73
N MET A 310 -10.41 4.98 -16.77
CA MET A 310 -10.20 4.47 -15.40
C MET A 310 -10.00 2.95 -15.33
N GLU A 311 -10.51 2.18 -16.29
CA GLU A 311 -10.37 0.71 -16.31
C GLU A 311 -9.06 0.24 -16.95
N HIS A 312 -8.39 1.09 -17.74
CA HIS A 312 -7.18 0.76 -18.48
C HIS A 312 -5.89 1.44 -18.00
N ILE A 313 -5.95 2.32 -17.00
CA ILE A 313 -4.71 2.86 -16.40
C ILE A 313 -4.03 1.73 -15.62
N THR A 314 -2.98 1.15 -16.21
CA THR A 314 -2.01 0.33 -15.48
C THR A 314 -1.39 1.19 -14.39
N PRO A 315 -1.62 0.89 -13.11
CA PRO A 315 -0.98 1.65 -12.05
C PRO A 315 0.54 1.50 -12.15
N GLU A 316 1.28 2.55 -11.82
CA GLU A 316 2.72 2.42 -11.62
C GLU A 316 2.91 1.63 -10.32
N ILE A 317 3.44 0.41 -10.44
CA ILE A 317 3.74 -0.46 -9.30
C ILE A 317 5.24 -0.42 -9.08
N LYS A 318 5.66 0.12 -7.92
CA LYS A 318 7.04 0.05 -7.45
C LYS A 318 7.13 -1.04 -6.40
N ILE A 319 8.05 -1.97 -6.57
CA ILE A 319 8.27 -3.08 -5.63
C ILE A 319 9.56 -2.79 -4.86
N ALA A 320 9.48 -2.83 -3.54
CA ALA A 320 10.62 -2.76 -2.65
C ALA A 320 10.75 -4.07 -1.87
N TYR A 321 11.98 -4.44 -1.57
CA TYR A 321 12.32 -5.66 -0.84
C TYR A 321 12.96 -5.26 0.49
N THR A 322 12.57 -5.92 1.57
CA THR A 322 13.11 -5.66 2.92
C THR A 322 13.13 -6.98 3.68
N PRO A 323 14.08 -7.88 3.37
CA PRO A 323 14.10 -9.24 3.92
C PRO A 323 14.04 -9.23 5.46
N ILE A 324 13.38 -10.23 6.06
CA ILE A 324 13.12 -10.27 7.51
C ILE A 324 14.39 -10.12 8.35
N PHE A 325 15.55 -10.54 7.83
CA PHE A 325 16.86 -10.44 8.46
C PHE A 325 17.39 -9.01 8.63
N THR A 326 16.69 -8.01 8.10
CA THR A 326 17.07 -6.58 8.19
C THR A 326 16.54 -5.87 9.45
N GLY A 327 15.69 -6.54 10.25
CA GLY A 327 14.98 -5.94 11.37
C GLY A 327 15.58 -6.15 12.76
N VAL A 328 16.68 -6.90 12.90
CA VAL A 328 17.32 -7.13 14.20
C VAL A 328 18.13 -5.88 14.58
N GLN A 329 17.55 -5.00 15.39
CA GLN A 329 18.29 -3.89 15.99
C GLN A 329 19.32 -4.47 16.97
N ALA A 330 20.57 -4.46 16.56
CA ALA A 330 21.67 -4.87 17.41
C ALA A 330 22.15 -3.67 18.25
N PRO A 331 22.64 -3.87 19.49
CA PRO A 331 23.30 -2.80 20.25
C PRO A 331 24.46 -2.20 19.45
N LYS A 332 24.80 -0.92 19.69
CA LYS A 332 25.66 -0.09 18.80
C LYS A 332 26.98 -0.74 18.36
N ASP A 333 27.56 -1.62 19.15
CA ASP A 333 28.81 -2.32 18.82
C ASP A 333 28.57 -3.56 17.95
N ALA A 334 27.49 -4.30 18.18
CA ALA A 334 27.01 -5.35 17.28
C ALA A 334 26.43 -4.77 15.98
N GLN A 335 25.97 -3.52 15.99
CA GLN A 335 25.51 -2.81 14.78
C GLN A 335 26.66 -2.60 13.78
N LYS A 336 27.92 -2.44 14.22
CA LYS A 336 29.08 -2.37 13.29
C LYS A 336 29.31 -3.69 12.58
N ILE A 337 29.18 -4.81 13.29
CA ILE A 337 29.41 -6.16 12.76
C ILE A 337 28.24 -6.61 11.88
N VAL A 338 27.00 -6.37 12.35
CA VAL A 338 25.80 -6.49 11.52
C VAL A 338 25.94 -5.62 10.29
N ASN A 339 26.41 -4.37 10.38
CA ASN A 339 26.64 -3.53 9.21
C ASN A 339 27.75 -4.06 8.27
N VAL A 340 28.76 -4.80 8.74
CA VAL A 340 29.80 -5.40 7.87
C VAL A 340 29.24 -6.63 7.14
N VAL A 341 28.51 -7.52 7.82
CA VAL A 341 27.83 -8.68 7.22
C VAL A 341 26.68 -8.21 6.30
N HIS A 342 25.95 -7.18 6.71
CA HIS A 342 24.89 -6.49 5.96
C HIS A 342 25.46 -5.70 4.77
N ASN A 343 26.65 -5.11 4.85
CA ASN A 343 27.24 -4.44 3.69
C ASN A 343 27.93 -5.44 2.75
N ALA A 344 28.48 -6.56 3.23
CA ALA A 344 29.13 -7.55 2.36
C ALA A 344 28.11 -8.40 1.58
N GLY A 345 27.14 -9.02 2.28
CA GLY A 345 26.12 -9.87 1.65
C GLY A 345 25.02 -9.06 0.95
N LEU A 346 24.56 -7.99 1.58
CA LEU A 346 23.42 -7.18 1.09
C LEU A 346 23.85 -6.05 0.15
N ALA A 347 25.07 -5.47 0.21
CA ALA A 347 25.49 -4.56 -0.86
C ALA A 347 25.81 -5.31 -2.16
N GLN A 348 26.32 -6.55 -2.11
CA GLN A 348 26.38 -7.38 -3.33
C GLN A 348 24.98 -7.76 -3.82
N LEU A 349 24.04 -8.09 -2.92
CA LEU A 349 22.64 -8.35 -3.27
C LEU A 349 21.97 -7.10 -3.88
N VAL A 350 22.03 -5.94 -3.22
CA VAL A 350 21.32 -4.70 -3.60
C VAL A 350 21.98 -4.02 -4.81
N VAL A 351 23.32 -4.01 -4.91
CA VAL A 351 24.02 -3.46 -6.09
C VAL A 351 23.78 -4.32 -7.34
N ARG A 352 23.65 -5.66 -7.19
CA ARG A 352 23.35 -6.57 -8.32
C ARG A 352 21.86 -6.74 -8.60
N LEU A 353 20.99 -6.60 -7.59
CA LEU A 353 19.55 -6.79 -7.76
C LEU A 353 18.88 -5.60 -8.44
N LYS A 354 19.41 -4.36 -8.36
CA LYS A 354 18.83 -3.11 -8.93
C LYS A 354 17.38 -3.28 -9.44
N PRO A 355 16.37 -3.46 -8.57
CA PRO A 355 15.01 -3.48 -9.04
C PRO A 355 14.54 -2.03 -9.04
N VAL A 356 14.99 -1.27 -10.03
CA VAL A 356 14.23 -0.12 -10.52
C VAL A 356 13.65 -0.55 -11.84
N ILE A 357 12.75 -1.54 -11.81
CA ILE A 357 11.89 -1.77 -12.96
C ILE A 357 10.77 -0.76 -12.83
N VAL A 358 10.94 0.39 -13.49
CA VAL A 358 9.79 1.19 -13.88
C VAL A 358 9.11 0.40 -15.00
N VAL A 359 8.10 -0.40 -14.68
CA VAL A 359 7.25 -1.00 -15.71
C VAL A 359 6.37 0.12 -16.24
N LYS A 360 6.87 0.83 -17.26
CA LYS A 360 6.01 1.61 -18.16
C LYS A 360 5.39 0.62 -19.14
N GLY A 361 4.10 0.36 -18.96
CA GLY A 361 3.27 -0.29 -19.96
C GLY A 361 2.93 0.68 -21.08
#